data_AF-A0A965UBZ8-F1
#
_entry.id   AF-A0A965UBZ8-F1
#
_cell.length_a   1.000
_cell.length_b   1.000
_cell.length_c   1.000
_cell.angle_alpha   90.00
_cell.angle_beta   90.00
_cell.angle_gamma   90.00
#
_symmetry.space_group_name_H-M   'P 1'
#
loop_
_entity.id
_entity.type
_entity.pdbx_description
1 polymer ?
#
loop_
_entity_poly.entity_id
_entity_poly.type
_entity_poly.pdbx_seq_one_letter_code
_entity_poly.pdbx_strand_id
1 'polypeptide(L)' 'LKERGVRCTRIAHGVPIGGNLEYIDEMTLFKAMEGRREM' A
#
# COMPACT_ATOMS: atom_id res chain seq x y z
N LEU A 1 17.09 7.27 12.53
CA LEU A 1 16.30 6.07 12.94
C LEU A 1 16.99 4.77 12.52
N LYS A 2 17.42 4.66 11.25
CA LYS A 2 18.15 3.48 10.75
C LYS A 2 19.41 3.17 11.57
N GLU A 3 20.15 4.19 12.00
CA GLU A 3 21.35 4.05 12.85
C GLU A 3 21.06 3.85 14.35
N ARG A 4 19.79 3.98 14.78
CA ARG A 4 19.39 3.82 16.19
C ARG A 4 18.94 2.38 16.52
N GLY A 5 19.11 1.43 15.60
CA GLY A 5 18.71 0.03 15.78
C GLY A 5 17.19 -0.21 15.87
N VAL A 6 16.36 0.79 15.56
CA VAL A 6 14.90 0.69 15.62
C VAL A 6 14.37 0.21 14.27
N ARG A 7 13.51 -0.82 14.27
CA ARG A 7 12.82 -1.30 13.07
C ARG A 7 11.78 -0.27 12.63
N CYS A 8 12.03 0.41 11.52
CA CYS A 8 11.08 1.30 10.90
C CYS A 8 10.31 0.57 9.79
N THR A 9 8.98 0.65 9.83
CA THR A 9 8.09 0.16 8.78
C THR A 9 7.23 1.31 8.25
N ARG A 10 6.60 1.08 7.10
CA ARG A 10 5.67 2.03 6.47
C ARG A 10 4.28 1.43 6.46
N ILE A 11 3.27 2.27 6.72
CA ILE A 11 1.87 1.88 6.59
C ILE A 11 1.55 1.47 5.16
N ALA A 12 0.60 0.56 4.99
CA ALA A 12 0.16 0.15 3.66
C ALA A 12 -0.42 1.36 2.89
N HIS A 13 -0.21 1.36 1.59
CA HIS A 13 -0.82 2.29 0.65
C HIS A 13 -1.38 1.48 -0.51
N GLY A 14 -2.62 1.75 -0.90
CA GLY A 14 -3.35 0.99 -1.89
C GLY A 14 -4.84 1.27 -1.84
N VAL A 15 -5.64 0.32 -2.30
CA VAL A 15 -7.10 0.45 -2.39
C VAL A 15 -7.74 0.59 -1.00
N PRO A 16 -8.62 1.59 -0.78
CA PRO A 16 -9.34 1.73 0.49
C PRO A 16 -10.38 0.62 0.67
N ILE A 17 -10.59 0.21 1.93
CA ILE A 17 -11.65 -0.75 2.27
C ILE A 17 -13.01 -0.12 1.95
N GLY A 18 -13.84 -0.86 1.23
CA GLY A 18 -15.18 -0.39 0.82
C GLY A 18 -15.19 0.56 -0.37
N GLY A 19 -14.04 0.86 -0.98
CA GLY A 19 -13.98 1.57 -2.26
C GLY A 19 -14.37 0.67 -3.44
N ASN A 20 -15.00 1.24 -4.46
CA ASN A 20 -15.25 0.54 -5.72
C ASN A 20 -14.10 0.84 -6.71
N LEU A 21 -13.52 -0.23 -7.26
CA LEU A 21 -12.40 -0.26 -8.20
C LEU A 21 -12.60 0.66 -9.41
N GLU A 22 -13.83 0.78 -9.90
CA GLU A 22 -14.18 1.61 -11.06
C GLU A 22 -13.94 3.12 -10.86
N TYR A 23 -13.86 3.57 -9.60
CA TYR A 23 -13.66 4.96 -9.24
C TYR A 23 -12.26 5.23 -8.66
N ILE A 24 -11.37 4.24 -8.68
CA ILE A 24 -10.00 4.39 -8.19
C ILE A 24 -9.10 4.84 -9.32
N ASP A 25 -8.18 5.76 -9.01
CA ASP A 25 -7.18 6.21 -9.97
C ASP A 25 -6.17 5.11 -10.30
N GLU A 26 -5.65 5.15 -11.53
CA GLU A 26 -4.72 4.14 -12.05
C GLU A 26 -3.45 4.01 -11.20
N MET A 27 -2.96 5.10 -10.60
CA MET A 27 -1.73 5.07 -9.79
C MET A 27 -1.95 4.34 -8.45
N THR A 28 -3.12 4.50 -7.83
CA THR A 28 -3.49 3.73 -6.64
C THR A 28 -3.60 2.24 -6.95
N LEU A 29 -4.18 1.88 -8.10
CA LEU A 29 -4.27 0.48 -8.54
C LEU A 29 -2.90 -0.12 -8.84
N PHE A 30 -2.06 0.61 -9.54
CA PHE A 30 -0.70 0.20 -9.84
C PHE A 30 0.07 -0.10 -8.55
N LYS A 31 0.08 0.83 -7.58
CA LYS A 31 0.76 0.64 -6.30
C LYS A 31 0.18 -0.50 -5.47
N ALA A 32 -1.15 -0.67 -5.49
CA ALA A 32 -1.80 -1.78 -4.80
C ALA A 32 -1.41 -3.14 -5.40
N MET A 33 -1.26 -3.21 -6.73
CA MET A 33 -0.83 -4.41 -7.43
C MET A 33 0.65 -4.72 -7.21
N GLU A 34 1.54 -3.72 -7.27
CA GLU A 34 2.96 -3.90 -6.94
C GLU A 34 3.17 -4.38 -5.50
N GLY A 35 2.36 -3.87 -4.57
CA GLY A 35 2.42 -4.21 -3.14
C GLY A 35 1.60 -5.43 -2.71
N ARG A 36 0.99 -6.16 -3.65
CA ARG A 36 0.08 -7.28 -3.35
C ARG A 36 0.81 -8.40 -2.62
N ARG A 37 0.19 -8.95 -1.59
CA ARG A 37 0.69 -10.11 -0.82
C ARG A 37 -0.22 -11.31 -1.04
N GLU A 38 0.35 -12.51 -0.90
CA GLU A 38 -0.44 -13.74 -0.81
C GLU A 38 -1.29 -13.73 0.47
N MET A 39 -2.43 -14.41 0.42
CA MET A 39 -3.34 -14.55 1.56
C MET A 39 -2.91 -15.69 2.47
#